data_AF-A0A832L4K6-F1
#
_entry.id   AF-A0A832L4K6-F1
#
_cell.length_a   1.000
_cell.length_b   1.000
_cell.length_c   1.000
_cell.angle_alpha   90.00
_cell.angle_beta   90.00
_cell.angle_gamma   90.00
#
_symmetry.space_group_name_H-M   'P 1'
#
loop_
_entity.id
_entity.type
_entity.pdbx_description
1 polymer ?
#
loop_
_entity_poly.entity_id
_entity_poly.type
_entity_poly.pdbx_seq_one_letter_code
_entity_poly.pdbx_strand_id
1 'polypeptide(L)' 'MDNVTNLKHKCVLQLLYGCGLRLNELLHLKLTDIDSKNKIILIRKAKGGRDRVVMLSPCYWNL' A
#
# COMPACT_ATOMS: atom_id res chain seq x y z
N MET A 1 9.14 13.76 -2.53
CA MET A 1 8.46 12.80 -3.43
C MET A 1 7.74 13.57 -4.55
N ASP A 2 8.33 14.65 -5.05
CA ASP A 2 7.58 15.78 -5.66
C ASP A 2 7.81 15.90 -7.17
N ASN A 3 8.51 14.93 -7.76
CA ASN A 3 8.81 14.88 -9.20
C ASN A 3 8.03 13.79 -9.94
N VAL A 4 7.15 13.06 -9.25
CA VAL A 4 6.35 11.99 -9.85
C VAL A 4 5.01 12.56 -10.27
N THR A 5 4.91 12.96 -11.55
CA THR A 5 3.69 13.52 -12.15
C THR A 5 2.56 12.50 -12.29
N ASN A 6 2.90 11.20 -12.31
CA ASN A 6 1.94 10.11 -12.46
C ASN A 6 1.40 9.63 -11.11
N LEU A 7 0.09 9.80 -10.89
CA LEU A 7 -0.64 9.35 -9.70
C LEU A 7 -0.39 7.86 -9.39
N LYS A 8 -0.33 7.00 -10.41
CA LYS A 8 -0.05 5.56 -10.26
C LYS A 8 1.30 5.32 -9.61
N HIS A 9 2.35 5.97 -10.10
CA HIS A 9 3.70 5.81 -9.57
C HIS A 9 3.84 6.42 -8.17
N LYS A 10 3.19 7.57 -7.91
CA LYS A 10 3.14 8.20 -6.57
C LYS A 10 2.52 7.23 -5.55
N CYS A 11 1.37 6.64 -5.86
CA CYS A 11 0.74 5.63 -5.01
C CYS A 11 1.64 4.41 -4.79
N VAL A 12 2.24 3.85 -5.84
CA VAL A 12 3.14 2.70 -5.73
C VAL A 12 4.31 2.99 -4.80
N LEU A 13 4.96 4.14 -4.94
CA LEU A 13 6.09 4.53 -4.08
C LEU A 13 5.66 4.79 -2.64
N GLN A 14 4.50 5.42 -2.42
CA GLN A 14 3.95 5.62 -1.08
C GLN A 14 3.60 4.29 -0.40
N LEU A 15 3.09 3.32 -1.14
CA LEU A 15 2.79 1.99 -0.63
C LEU A 15 4.07 1.22 -0.28
N LEU A 16 5.05 1.22 -1.18
CA LEU A 16 6.33 0.55 -0.95
C LEU A 16 7.10 1.20 0.21
N TYR A 17 7.23 2.53 0.21
CA TYR A 17 8.08 3.26 1.15
C TYR A 17 7.34 3.64 2.45
N GLY A 18 6.11 4.12 2.35
CA GLY A 18 5.31 4.56 3.50
C GLY A 18 4.64 3.41 4.25
N CYS A 19 4.32 2.30 3.57
CA CYS A 19 3.67 1.14 4.17
C CYS A 19 4.65 -0.05 4.35
N GLY A 20 5.83 -0.03 3.73
CA GLY A 20 6.76 -1.17 3.79
C GLY A 20 6.20 -2.42 3.09
N LEU A 21 5.39 -2.22 2.05
CA LEU A 21 4.91 -3.29 1.18
C LEU A 21 6.06 -3.87 0.37
N ARG A 22 6.07 -5.18 0.16
CA ARG A 22 6.99 -5.81 -0.79
C ARG A 22 6.42 -5.68 -2.20
N LEU A 23 7.30 -5.61 -3.22
CA LEU A 23 6.88 -5.52 -4.62
C LEU A 23 5.88 -6.62 -5.02
N ASN A 24 6.12 -7.86 -4.59
CA ASN A 24 5.22 -8.97 -4.91
C ASN A 24 3.85 -8.88 -4.20
N GLU A 25 3.80 -8.29 -3.00
CA GLU A 25 2.55 -8.06 -2.28
C GLU A 25 1.74 -6.96 -2.97
N LEU A 26 2.41 -5.91 -3.46
CA LEU A 26 1.80 -4.83 -4.24
C LEU A 26 1.22 -5.33 -5.58
N LEU A 27 1.95 -6.18 -6.31
CA LEU A 27 1.49 -6.75 -7.58
C LEU A 27 0.23 -7.63 -7.43
N HIS A 28 0.08 -8.28 -6.28
CA HIS A 28 -1.07 -9.14 -5.98
C HIS A 28 -2.16 -8.41 -5.19
N LEU A 29 -1.98 -7.14 -4.87
CA LEU A 29 -2.94 -6.36 -4.10
C LEU A 29 -4.22 -6.13 -4.90
N LYS A 30 -5.37 -6.44 -4.29
CA LYS A 30 -6.67 -6.15 -4.89
C LYS A 30 -7.28 -4.89 -4.27
N LEU A 31 -8.11 -4.21 -5.05
CA LEU A 31 -8.91 -3.07 -4.57
C LEU A 31 -9.79 -3.43 -3.37
N THR A 32 -10.28 -4.68 -3.29
CA THR A 32 -11.08 -5.21 -2.17
C THR A 32 -10.32 -5.30 -0.86
N ASP A 33 -8.99 -5.32 -0.92
CA ASP A 33 -8.13 -5.43 0.26
C ASP A 33 -7.75 -4.06 0.84
N ILE A 34 -8.12 -2.97 0.15
CA ILE A 34 -7.87 -1.59 0.58
C ILE A 34 -9.12 -1.06 1.27
N ASP A 35 -9.05 -0.91 2.58
CA ASP A 35 -10.08 -0.24 3.36
C ASP A 35 -9.72 1.24 3.51
N SER A 36 -10.28 2.08 2.65
CA SER A 36 -10.09 3.54 2.71
C SER A 36 -10.75 4.18 3.93
N LYS A 37 -11.75 3.53 4.55
CA LYS A 37 -12.47 4.06 5.70
C LYS A 37 -11.62 3.95 6.96
N ASN A 38 -10.97 2.81 7.14
CA ASN A 38 -10.05 2.56 8.26
C ASN A 38 -8.59 2.89 7.93
N LYS A 39 -8.27 3.21 6.67
CA LYS A 39 -6.90 3.46 6.16
C LYS A 39 -6.01 2.24 6.39
N ILE A 40 -6.50 1.08 5.99
CA ILE A 40 -5.85 -0.20 6.21
C ILE A 40 -5.73 -0.95 4.88
N ILE A 41 -4.62 -1.66 4.71
CA ILE A 41 -4.38 -2.55 3.59
C ILE A 41 -4.21 -3.97 4.12
N LEU A 42 -5.03 -4.88 3.61
CA LEU A 42 -4.95 -6.29 3.91
C LEU A 42 -3.97 -6.97 2.93
N ILE A 43 -2.83 -7.42 3.42
CA ILE A 43 -1.89 -8.20 2.61
C ILE A 43 -2.22 -9.67 2.81
N ARG A 44 -2.89 -10.24 1.81
CA ARG A 44 -3.14 -11.69 1.76
C ARG A 44 -1.90 -12.43 1.30
N LYS A 45 -1.68 -13.64 1.83
CA LYS A 45 -0.54 -14.51 1.46
C LYS A 45 0.84 -13.87 1.74
N ALA A 46 1.00 -13.21 2.88
CA ALA A 46 2.34 -12.78 3.28
C ALA A 46 3.24 -14.00 3.57
N LYS A 47 4.54 -13.77 3.67
CA LYS A 47 5.54 -14.84 3.88
C LYS A 47 5.15 -15.73 5.07
N GLY A 48 4.98 -17.03 4.82
CA GLY A 48 4.52 -18.01 5.81
C GLY A 48 3.03 -18.30 5.81
N GLY A 49 2.27 -17.81 4.81
CA GLY A 49 0.84 -18.10 4.66
C GLY A 49 -0.05 -17.39 5.68
N ARG A 50 0.49 -16.40 6.39
CA ARG A 50 -0.27 -15.57 7.33
C ARG A 50 -0.62 -14.26 6.66
N ASP A 51 -1.86 -13.82 6.84
CA ASP A 51 -2.28 -12.51 6.39
C ASP A 51 -1.75 -11.45 7.35
N ARG A 52 -1.36 -10.30 6.82
CA ARG A 52 -0.92 -9.16 7.64
C ARG A 52 -1.67 -7.91 7.25
N VAL A 53 -1.92 -7.09 8.25
CA VAL A 53 -2.62 -5.83 8.10
C VAL A 53 -1.59 -4.72 8.18
N VAL A 54 -1.61 -3.80 7.24
CA VAL A 54 -0.71 -2.64 7.26
C VAL A 54 -1.52 -1.36 7.23
N MET A 55 -1.20 -0.44 8.12
CA MET A 55 -1.85 0.86 8.16
C MET A 55 -1.27 1.76 7.07
N LEU A 56 -2.16 2.41 6.33
CA LEU A 56 -1.82 3.56 5.50
C LEU A 56 -1.53 4.72 6.46
N SER A 57 -0.24 5.04 6.63
CA SER A 57 0.18 6.20 7.41
C SER A 57 -0.50 7.47 6.86
N PRO A 58 -1.29 8.19 7.67
CA PRO A 58 -2.06 9.35 7.21
C PRO A 58 -1.19 10.51 6.73
N CYS A 59 0.12 10.49 7.03
CA CYS A 59 1.10 11.52 6.67
C CYS A 59 1.31 11.66 5.15
N TYR A 60 0.95 10.65 4.35
CA TYR A 60 1.14 10.67 2.89
C TYR A 60 -0.14 10.98 2.10
N TRP A 61 -1.20 11.44 2.79
CA TRP A 61 -2.48 11.79 2.18
C TRP A 61 -2.49 13.16 1.46
N ASN A 62 -1.38 13.92 1.48
CA ASN A 62 -1.24 15.08 0.61
C ASN A 62 -0.94 14.61 -0.82
N LEU A 63 -2.01 14.13 -1.46
CA LEU A 63 -2.06 13.86 -2.88
C LEU A 63 -2.25 15.15 -3.64
#